data_AF-A0A1Q2KUS7-F1
#
_entry.id   AF-A0A1Q2KUS7-F1
#
_cell.length_a   1.000
_cell.length_b   1.000
_cell.length_c   1.000
_cell.angle_alpha   90.00
_cell.angle_beta   90.00
_cell.angle_gamma   90.00
#
_symmetry.space_group_name_H-M   'P 1'
#
loop_
_entity.id
_entity.type
_entity.pdbx_description
1 polymer ?
#
loop_
_entity_poly.entity_id
_entity_poly.type
_entity_poly.pdbx_seq_one_letter_code
_entity_poly.pdbx_strand_id
1 'polypeptide(L)' 'MADKKWEEKMYESREEREQIGRQTNARSAQGEKSESAGGSERVLTASIELELSDEEIRKRVGSGNFDSAKDDRQSNSINS' A
#
# COMPACT_ATOMS: atom_id res chain seq x y z
N MET A 1 -4.03 -5.96 -26.74
CA MET A 1 -4.09 -6.42 -25.34
C MET A 1 -5.53 -6.86 -25.10
N ALA A 2 -5.78 -8.15 -24.86
CA ALA A 2 -7.14 -8.65 -24.74
C ALA A 2 -7.77 -8.17 -23.42
N ASP A 3 -8.94 -7.53 -23.52
CA ASP A 3 -9.77 -7.15 -22.38
C ASP A 3 -10.15 -8.43 -21.60
N LYS A 4 -9.48 -8.67 -20.47
CA LYS A 4 -9.89 -9.71 -19.53
C LYS A 4 -11.17 -9.24 -18.84
N LYS A 5 -12.30 -9.60 -19.43
CA LYS A 5 -13.62 -9.47 -18.82
C LYS A 5 -13.61 -10.31 -17.53
N TRP A 6 -13.72 -9.67 -16.38
CA TRP A 6 -13.87 -10.36 -15.11
C TRP A 6 -15.29 -10.92 -15.08
N GLU A 7 -15.44 -12.23 -15.23
CA GLU A 7 -16.73 -12.89 -15.07
C GLU A 7 -17.09 -12.96 -13.59
N GLU A 8 -18.14 -12.24 -13.21
CA GLU A 8 -18.70 -12.31 -11.86
C GLU A 8 -19.45 -13.65 -11.70
N LYS A 9 -18.84 -14.60 -11.00
CA LYS A 9 -19.47 -15.89 -10.70
C LYS A 9 -20.54 -15.71 -9.64
N MET A 10 -21.80 -15.82 -10.06
CA MET A 10 -22.95 -15.90 -9.16
C MET A 10 -23.15 -17.36 -8.73
N TYR A 11 -23.03 -17.64 -7.44
CA TYR A 11 -23.24 -18.99 -6.90
C TYR A 11 -24.71 -19.20 -6.54
N GLU A 12 -25.33 -20.22 -7.12
CA GLU A 12 -26.76 -20.47 -7.04
C GLU A 12 -27.19 -21.00 -5.66
N SER A 13 -26.30 -21.72 -4.95
CA SER A 13 -26.60 -22.34 -3.67
C SER A 13 -25.71 -21.86 -2.51
N ARG A 14 -26.29 -21.82 -1.30
CA ARG A 14 -25.56 -21.54 -0.06
C ARG A 14 -24.48 -22.62 0.21
N GLU A 15 -24.81 -23.88 -0.03
CA GLU A 15 -23.91 -25.00 0.22
C GLU A 15 -22.65 -24.93 -0.67
N GLU A 16 -22.85 -24.56 -1.93
CA GLU A 16 -21.78 -24.34 -2.90
C GLU A 16 -20.83 -23.22 -2.45
N ARG A 17 -21.39 -22.10 -1.98
CA ARG A 17 -20.58 -20.98 -1.44
C ARG A 17 -19.77 -21.40 -0.23
N GLU A 18 -20.36 -22.15 0.69
CA GLU A 18 -19.67 -22.61 1.90
C GLU A 18 -18.56 -23.61 1.55
N GLN A 19 -18.78 -24.51 0.59
CA GLN A 19 -17.76 -25.45 0.13
C GLN A 19 -16.57 -24.71 -0.51
N ILE A 20 -16.84 -23.74 -1.39
CA ILE A 20 -15.80 -22.92 -2.03
C ILE A 20 -15.06 -22.09 -0.99
N GLY A 21 -15.77 -21.52 -0.01
CA GLY A 21 -15.17 -20.79 1.10
C GLY A 21 -14.20 -21.65 1.91
N ARG A 22 -14.58 -22.89 2.26
CA ARG A 22 -13.71 -23.85 2.95
C ARG A 22 -12.47 -24.19 2.13
N GLN A 23 -12.62 -24.45 0.83
CA GLN A 23 -11.50 -24.77 -0.06
C GLN A 23 -10.55 -23.59 -0.23
N THR A 24 -11.09 -22.39 -0.38
CA THR A 24 -10.31 -21.15 -0.52
C THR A 24 -9.50 -20.88 0.74
N ASN A 25 -10.14 -20.98 1.92
CA ASN A 25 -9.47 -20.79 3.20
C ASN A 25 -8.31 -21.79 3.40
N ALA A 26 -8.52 -23.07 3.07
CA ALA A 26 -7.48 -24.08 3.16
C ALA A 26 -6.29 -23.77 2.23
N ARG A 27 -6.56 -23.28 1.01
CA ARG A 27 -5.53 -22.90 0.04
C ARG A 27 -4.75 -21.67 0.49
N SER A 28 -5.42 -20.64 1.01
CA SER A 28 -4.76 -19.45 1.56
C SER A 28 -3.84 -19.81 2.71
N ALA A 29 -4.30 -20.64 3.66
CA ALA A 29 -3.48 -21.10 4.78
C ALA A 29 -2.24 -21.90 4.34
N GLN A 30 -2.27 -22.58 3.19
CA GLN A 30 -1.10 -23.23 2.61
C GLN A 30 -0.13 -22.23 1.98
N GLY A 31 -0.64 -21.19 1.31
CA GLY A 31 0.16 -20.11 0.73
C GLY A 31 0.91 -19.31 1.81
N GLU A 32 0.21 -18.87 2.86
CA GLU A 32 0.80 -18.10 3.96
C GLU A 32 1.94 -18.84 4.67
N LYS A 33 1.78 -20.16 4.87
CA LYS A 33 2.84 -21.00 5.45
C LYS A 33 4.07 -21.10 4.54
N SER A 34 3.86 -21.07 3.22
CA SER A 34 4.94 -21.19 2.24
C SER A 34 5.67 -19.86 2.06
N GLU A 35 4.96 -18.73 2.07
CA GLU A 35 5.54 -17.38 2.01
C GLU A 35 6.32 -17.05 3.30
N SER A 36 5.84 -17.48 4.46
CA SER A 36 6.53 -17.26 5.74
C SER A 36 7.80 -18.12 5.90
N ALA A 37 7.87 -19.27 5.21
CA ALA A 37 9.04 -20.15 5.24
C ALA A 37 10.16 -19.75 4.25
N GLY A 38 9.88 -18.85 3.29
CA GLY A 38 10.79 -18.39 2.23
C GLY A 38 11.86 -17.39 2.67
N GLY A 39 12.12 -17.30 3.99
CA GLY A 39 13.02 -16.33 4.58
C GLY A 39 12.34 -14.97 4.70
N SER A 40 12.48 -14.32 5.85
CA SER A 40 12.32 -12.88 5.92
C SER A 40 13.18 -12.28 4.81
N GLU A 41 12.54 -11.88 3.71
CA GLU A 41 13.12 -10.97 2.75
C GLU A 41 13.59 -9.82 3.63
N ARG A 42 14.92 -9.69 3.78
CA ARG A 42 15.52 -8.69 4.65
C ARG A 42 15.04 -7.36 4.09
N VAL A 43 13.95 -6.84 4.64
CA VAL A 43 13.56 -5.46 4.42
C VAL A 43 14.77 -4.68 4.86
N LEU A 44 15.49 -4.12 3.88
CA LEU A 44 16.63 -3.27 4.14
C LEU A 44 16.07 -2.03 4.81
N THR A 45 15.90 -2.08 6.14
CA THR A 45 15.57 -0.93 6.99
C THR A 45 16.77 -0.01 7.14
N ALA A 46 17.62 0.06 6.11
CA ALA A 46 18.63 1.09 6.04
C ALA A 46 17.87 2.41 5.98
N SER A 47 18.18 3.31 6.92
CA SER A 47 17.73 4.68 6.85
C SER A 47 18.13 5.22 5.48
N ILE A 48 17.15 5.56 4.65
CA ILE A 48 17.42 6.27 3.42
C ILE A 48 17.77 7.70 3.86
N GLU A 49 19.06 7.99 4.02
CA GLU A 49 19.55 9.37 4.18
C GLU A 49 19.38 10.09 2.83
N LEU A 50 18.15 10.52 2.56
CA LEU A 50 17.85 11.49 1.52
C LEU A 50 17.26 12.73 2.20
N GLU A 51 18.04 13.34 3.10
CA GLU A 51 17.84 14.75 3.41
C GLU A 51 18.27 15.54 2.17
N LEU A 52 17.30 15.83 1.30
CA LEU A 52 17.51 16.73 0.17
C LEU A 52 17.90 18.10 0.71
N SER A 53 18.87 18.75 0.07
CA SER A 53 19.18 20.14 0.42
C SER A 53 17.97 21.04 0.14
N ASP A 54 17.84 22.14 0.86
CA ASP A 54 16.81 23.14 0.62
C ASP A 54 16.80 23.64 -0.84
N GLU A 55 17.98 23.66 -1.50
CA GLU A 55 18.10 24.00 -2.91
C GLU A 55 17.44 22.95 -3.84
N GLU A 56 17.65 21.66 -3.56
CA GLU A 56 17.02 20.57 -4.32
C GLU A 56 15.52 20.51 -4.09
N ILE A 57 15.07 20.78 -2.85
CA ILE A 57 13.66 20.88 -2.53
C ILE A 57 13.04 22.05 -3.31
N ARG A 58 13.66 23.25 -3.27
CA ARG A 58 13.21 24.43 -4.05
C ARG A 58 13.13 24.15 -5.54
N LYS A 59 14.11 23.43 -6.12
CA LYS A 59 14.10 23.05 -7.53
C LYS A 59 12.92 22.13 -7.87
N ARG A 60 12.51 21.27 -6.94
CA ARG A 60 11.44 20.29 -7.15
C ARG A 60 10.04 20.89 -6.94
N VAL A 61 9.84 21.66 -5.88
CA VAL A 61 8.50 22.17 -5.50
C VAL A 61 8.26 23.61 -5.94
N GLY A 62 9.31 24.32 -6.37
CA GLY A 62 9.29 25.75 -6.68
C GLY A 62 9.51 26.62 -5.43
N SER A 63 10.17 27.77 -5.62
CA SER A 63 10.51 28.69 -4.51
C SER A 63 9.27 29.17 -3.75
N GLY A 64 8.21 29.56 -4.46
CA GLY A 64 6.98 30.04 -3.82
C GLY A 64 6.32 29.01 -2.89
N ASN A 65 6.32 27.73 -3.27
CA ASN A 65 5.78 26.66 -2.44
C ASN A 65 6.72 26.31 -1.28
N PHE A 66 8.03 26.31 -1.52
CA PHE A 66 9.03 26.05 -0.48
C PHE A 66 8.95 27.11 0.62
N ASP A 67 8.91 28.39 0.26
CA ASP A 67 8.87 29.50 1.21
C ASP A 67 7.53 29.53 1.96
N SER A 68 6.41 29.30 1.26
CA SER A 68 5.08 29.24 1.88
C SER A 68 4.96 28.09 2.89
N ALA A 69 5.52 26.92 2.59
CA ALA A 69 5.48 25.77 3.49
C ALA A 69 6.38 25.94 4.74
N LYS A 70 7.44 26.77 4.64
CA LYS A 70 8.34 27.08 5.76
C LYS A 70 7.78 28.18 6.66
N ASP A 71 7.07 29.15 6.09
CA ASP A 71 6.42 30.25 6.81
C ASP A 71 4.93 29.96 7.10
N ASP A 72 4.48 28.72 6.87
CA ASP A 72 3.13 28.30 7.20
C ASP A 72 3.01 28.27 8.72
N ARG A 73 2.69 29.43 9.30
CA ARG A 73 2.18 29.61 10.67
C ARG A 73 0.79 28.97 10.80
N GLN A 74 0.57 27.86 10.10
CA GLN A 74 -0.57 26.99 10.26
C GLN A 74 -0.57 26.52 11.71
N SER A 75 -1.36 27.25 12.49
CA SER A 75 -1.84 26.78 13.77
C SER A 75 -2.48 25.42 13.52
N ASN A 76 -1.78 24.36 13.93
CA ASN A 76 -2.31 23.01 13.95
C ASN A 76 -3.41 22.94 15.01
N SER A 77 -4.58 23.51 14.72
CA SER A 77 -5.81 23.19 15.44
C SER A 77 -7.01 23.58 14.59
N ILE A 78 -7.49 22.62 13.79
CA ILE A 78 -8.84 22.67 13.22
C ILE A 78 -9.87 22.26 14.30
N ASN A 79 -9.43 21.81 15.49
CA ASN A 79 -10.28 21.41 16.61
C ASN A 79 -9.72 21.87 17.97
N SER A 80 -9.83 23.16 18.28
CA SER A 80 -9.92 23.61 19.68
C SER A 80 -11.38 23.75 20.09
#